data_AF-A0A7J8JNL8-F1
#
_entry.id   AF-A0A7J8JNL8-F1
#
_cell.length_a   1.000
_cell.length_b   1.000
_cell.length_c   1.000
_cell.angle_alpha   90.00
_cell.angle_beta   90.00
_cell.angle_gamma   90.00
#
_symmetry.space_group_name_H-M   'P 1'
#
loop_
_entity.id
_entity.type
_entity.pdbx_description
1 polymer ?
#
loop_
_entity_poly.entity_id
_entity_poly.type
_entity_poly.pdbx_seq_one_letter_code
_entity_poly.pdbx_strand_id
1 'polypeptide(L)'
;MACGSGNLIARISAANRNIDRRLIREIALEHFKKIKVEISDAIETTFPFLEILRDRGFISEKIYEDSQDSCRNLIPVQKVVYNVLSEVEKTFDLSLLETLFNEVMMKSYPALKRIFESFIAVIQQGNRQERNETERRESLTAQQSLEQGTGENYLPWINTDASHSNGLFLLIVLRSFTILILLLWWVRVLLLFNTGYSELSILLLQFLQGIITAFISLVVWKGFSYFL
;
A
#
# COMPACT_ATOMS: atom_id res chain seq x y z
N MET A 1 14.31 -9.10 -22.92
CA MET A 1 14.20 -7.83 -22.16
C MET A 1 12.74 -7.67 -21.77
N ALA A 2 12.43 -7.78 -20.48
CA ALA A 2 11.03 -7.83 -20.02
C ALA A 2 10.44 -6.42 -20.04
N CYS A 3 9.34 -6.27 -20.78
CA CYS A 3 8.56 -5.05 -20.92
C CYS A 3 8.09 -4.55 -19.55
N GLY A 4 8.41 -3.29 -19.21
CA GLY A 4 8.12 -2.61 -17.94
C GLY A 4 6.63 -2.35 -17.63
N SER A 5 5.72 -3.16 -18.18
CA SER A 5 4.28 -3.11 -17.93
C SER A 5 3.92 -3.51 -16.48
N GLY A 6 4.83 -4.18 -15.76
CA GLY A 6 4.53 -4.72 -14.43
C GLY A 6 4.55 -3.73 -13.26
N ASN A 7 5.11 -2.52 -13.34
CA ASN A 7 5.55 -1.83 -12.12
C ASN A 7 4.40 -1.25 -11.25
N LEU A 8 3.42 -0.55 -11.85
CA LEU A 8 2.33 0.06 -11.08
C LEU A 8 1.44 -1.01 -10.42
N ILE A 9 0.89 -1.92 -11.22
CA ILE A 9 -0.01 -2.96 -10.72
C ILE A 9 0.75 -3.98 -9.87
N ALA A 10 1.98 -4.39 -10.19
CA ALA A 10 2.72 -5.30 -9.31
C ALA A 10 3.07 -4.63 -7.97
N ARG A 11 3.41 -3.33 -7.93
CA ARG A 11 3.65 -2.62 -6.65
C ARG A 11 2.37 -2.47 -5.82
N ILE A 12 1.23 -2.32 -6.47
CA ILE A 12 -0.08 -2.30 -5.79
C ILE A 12 -0.47 -3.72 -5.33
N SER A 13 -0.26 -4.73 -6.17
CA SER A 13 -0.61 -6.14 -5.94
C SER A 13 0.28 -6.83 -4.89
N ALA A 14 1.57 -6.49 -4.84
CA ALA A 14 2.47 -6.94 -3.77
C ALA A 14 1.98 -6.49 -2.39
N ALA A 15 1.23 -5.39 -2.31
CA ALA A 15 0.66 -4.88 -1.07
C ALA A 15 -0.75 -5.42 -0.77
N ASN A 16 -1.54 -5.85 -1.75
CA ASN A 16 -2.89 -6.38 -1.49
C ASN A 16 -3.40 -7.30 -2.63
N ARG A 17 -3.71 -8.57 -2.30
CA ARG A 17 -4.07 -9.62 -3.28
C ARG A 17 -5.51 -9.55 -3.80
N ASN A 18 -6.35 -8.64 -3.30
CA ASN A 18 -7.80 -8.68 -3.54
C ASN A 18 -8.40 -7.35 -4.04
N ILE A 19 -7.61 -6.48 -4.68
CA ILE A 19 -8.15 -5.22 -5.23
C ILE A 19 -8.74 -5.47 -6.62
N ASP A 20 -9.98 -5.07 -6.82
CA ASP A 20 -10.61 -5.07 -8.15
C ASP A 20 -9.86 -4.12 -9.09
N ARG A 21 -9.37 -4.63 -10.22
CA ARG A 21 -8.70 -3.85 -11.29
C ARG A 21 -9.58 -2.71 -11.78
N ARG A 22 -10.91 -2.87 -11.72
CA ARG A 22 -11.88 -1.83 -12.04
C ARG A 22 -11.81 -0.66 -11.07
N LEU A 23 -11.79 -0.92 -9.75
CA LEU A 23 -11.65 0.11 -8.73
C LEU A 23 -10.33 0.85 -8.85
N ILE A 24 -9.23 0.12 -9.12
CA ILE A 24 -7.92 0.73 -9.41
C ILE A 24 -8.03 1.70 -10.59
N ARG A 25 -8.68 1.28 -11.68
CA ARG A 25 -8.88 2.13 -12.87
C ARG A 25 -9.73 3.36 -12.55
N GLU A 26 -10.80 3.22 -11.78
CA GLU A 26 -11.69 4.33 -11.41
C GLU A 26 -10.97 5.36 -10.52
N ILE A 27 -10.28 4.91 -9.48
CA ILE A 27 -9.47 5.77 -8.60
C ILE A 27 -8.36 6.47 -9.39
N ALA A 28 -7.67 5.73 -10.26
CA ALA A 28 -6.60 6.27 -11.09
C ALA A 28 -7.11 7.32 -12.09
N LEU A 29 -8.26 7.08 -12.73
CA LEU A 29 -8.89 8.05 -13.64
C LEU A 29 -9.29 9.33 -12.90
N GLU A 30 -9.90 9.20 -11.72
CA GLU A 30 -10.27 10.38 -10.91
C GLU A 30 -9.04 11.19 -10.51
N HIS A 31 -7.96 10.52 -10.13
CA HIS A 31 -6.71 11.19 -9.80
C HIS A 31 -6.10 11.87 -11.03
N PHE A 32 -6.00 11.16 -12.17
CA PHE A 32 -5.47 11.68 -13.43
C PHE A 32 -6.16 12.99 -13.85
N LYS A 33 -7.49 13.07 -13.72
CA LYS A 33 -8.26 14.29 -13.99
C LYS A 33 -7.79 15.49 -13.15
N LYS A 34 -7.49 15.26 -11.87
CA LYS A 34 -7.08 16.32 -10.92
C LYS A 34 -5.66 16.81 -11.17
N ILE A 35 -4.74 15.91 -11.52
CA ILE A 35 -3.30 16.23 -11.65
C ILE A 35 -2.84 16.45 -13.09
N LYS A 36 -3.77 16.49 -14.06
CA LYS A 36 -3.42 16.65 -15.49
C LYS A 36 -2.55 17.88 -15.75
N VAL A 37 -2.85 18.97 -15.06
CA VAL A 37 -2.06 20.22 -15.14
C VAL A 37 -0.62 19.99 -14.65
N GLU A 38 -0.44 19.25 -13.55
CA GLU A 38 0.89 18.92 -13.02
C GLU A 38 1.68 18.02 -13.98
N ILE A 39 1.01 17.07 -14.65
CA ILE A 39 1.63 16.25 -15.69
C ILE A 39 2.06 17.13 -16.88
N SER A 40 1.21 18.05 -17.30
CA SER A 40 1.51 19.01 -18.37
C SER A 40 2.68 19.91 -18.04
N ASP A 41 2.78 20.38 -16.80
CA ASP A 41 3.87 21.22 -16.32
C ASP A 41 5.20 20.44 -16.26
N ALA A 42 5.15 19.18 -15.84
CA ALA A 42 6.31 18.30 -15.76
C ALA A 42 6.92 17.92 -17.12
N ILE A 43 6.18 18.07 -18.22
CA ILE A 43 6.63 17.72 -19.57
C ILE A 43 7.04 19.01 -20.31
N GLU A 44 8.33 19.31 -20.24
CA GLU A 44 8.90 20.55 -20.77
C GLU A 44 9.15 20.52 -22.29
N THR A 45 9.25 19.32 -22.88
CA THR A 45 9.48 19.09 -24.32
C THR A 45 8.51 18.07 -24.86
N THR A 46 8.18 18.14 -26.16
CA THR A 46 7.26 17.19 -26.80
C THR A 46 7.88 15.81 -27.04
N PHE A 47 9.19 15.73 -27.25
CA PHE A 47 9.93 14.46 -27.35
C PHE A 47 10.46 14.06 -25.97
N PRO A 48 10.26 12.79 -25.51
CA PRO A 48 9.67 11.66 -26.23
C PRO A 48 8.15 11.46 -26.05
N PHE A 49 7.44 12.40 -25.41
CA PHE A 49 6.03 12.26 -25.05
C PHE A 49 5.10 11.95 -26.23
N LEU A 50 5.15 12.73 -27.31
CA LEU A 50 4.23 12.57 -28.45
C LEU A 50 4.50 11.26 -29.21
N GLU A 51 5.77 10.92 -29.40
CA GLU A 51 6.21 9.74 -30.14
C GLU A 51 5.79 8.48 -29.40
N ILE A 52 6.01 8.42 -28.09
CA ILE A 52 5.64 7.26 -27.28
C ILE A 52 4.12 7.05 -27.29
N LEU A 53 3.32 8.12 -27.20
CA LEU A 53 1.87 8.00 -27.23
C LEU A 53 1.34 7.56 -28.60
N ARG A 54 1.92 8.08 -29.70
CA ARG A 54 1.56 7.69 -31.06
C ARG A 54 1.94 6.24 -31.34
N ASP A 55 3.19 5.87 -31.06
CA ASP A 55 3.73 4.54 -31.38
C ASP A 55 3.02 3.42 -30.59
N ARG A 56 2.43 3.75 -29.45
CA ARG A 56 1.60 2.84 -28.64
C ARG A 56 0.10 2.93 -28.92
N GLY A 57 -0.32 3.78 -29.86
CA GLY A 57 -1.70 3.90 -30.30
C GLY A 57 -2.64 4.63 -29.35
N PHE A 58 -2.13 5.42 -28.40
CA PHE A 58 -2.96 6.26 -27.52
C PHE A 58 -3.48 7.50 -28.25
N ILE A 59 -2.72 8.02 -29.21
CA ILE A 59 -3.13 9.14 -30.07
C ILE A 59 -3.09 8.71 -31.53
N SER A 60 -3.98 9.29 -32.33
CA SER A 60 -3.98 9.12 -33.78
C SER A 60 -2.89 9.97 -34.43
N GLU A 61 -2.54 9.64 -35.67
CA GLU A 61 -1.60 10.45 -36.47
C GLU A 61 -2.05 11.90 -36.57
N LYS A 62 -3.36 12.12 -36.72
CA LYS A 62 -3.95 13.46 -36.76
C LYS A 62 -3.66 14.26 -35.47
N ILE A 63 -3.88 13.67 -34.29
CA ILE A 63 -3.60 14.36 -33.01
C ILE A 63 -2.10 14.65 -32.88
N TYR A 64 -1.25 13.74 -33.35
CA TYR A 64 0.20 13.92 -33.36
C TYR A 64 0.61 15.09 -34.26
N GLU A 65 0.13 15.14 -35.51
CA GLU A 65 0.40 16.23 -36.47
C GLU A 65 -0.12 17.57 -35.95
N ASP A 66 -1.38 17.63 -35.48
CA ASP A 66 -1.98 18.85 -34.92
C ASP A 66 -1.18 19.38 -33.71
N SER A 67 -0.60 18.47 -32.90
CA SER A 67 0.24 18.82 -31.75
C SER A 67 1.60 19.37 -32.17
N GLN A 68 2.23 18.77 -33.19
CA GLN A 68 3.48 19.25 -33.77
C GLN A 68 3.28 20.64 -34.40
N ASP A 69 2.20 20.83 -35.15
CA ASP A 69 1.86 22.12 -35.75
C ASP A 69 1.54 23.19 -34.70
N SER A 70 0.87 22.82 -33.61
CA SER A 70 0.67 23.73 -32.47
C SER A 70 1.99 24.22 -31.88
N CYS A 71 2.99 23.33 -31.75
CA CYS A 71 4.32 23.71 -31.27
C CYS A 71 5.05 24.62 -32.27
N ARG A 72 4.91 24.37 -33.59
CA ARG A 72 5.46 25.24 -34.65
C ARG A 72 4.83 26.65 -34.59
N ASN A 73 3.56 26.72 -34.22
CA ASN A 73 2.82 27.97 -34.03
C ASN A 73 3.08 28.64 -32.67
N LEU A 74 4.15 28.23 -31.95
CA LEU A 74 4.59 28.79 -30.67
C LEU A 74 3.55 28.68 -29.54
N ILE A 75 2.63 27.74 -29.63
CA ILE A 75 1.78 27.39 -28.50
C ILE A 75 2.67 26.74 -27.42
N PRO A 76 2.56 27.15 -26.15
CA PRO A 76 3.37 26.57 -25.07
C PRO A 76 3.24 25.04 -25.00
N VAL A 77 4.36 24.34 -24.84
CA VAL A 77 4.41 22.88 -24.80
C VAL A 77 3.45 22.32 -23.76
N GLN A 78 3.38 22.93 -22.58
CA GLN A 78 2.49 22.51 -21.50
C GLN A 78 1.01 22.52 -21.94
N LYS A 79 0.61 23.52 -22.74
CA LYS A 79 -0.75 23.60 -23.28
C LYS A 79 -1.02 22.53 -24.33
N VAL A 80 -0.04 22.23 -25.18
CA VAL A 80 -0.12 21.12 -26.15
C VAL A 80 -0.24 19.79 -25.43
N VAL A 81 0.60 19.54 -24.43
CA VAL A 81 0.57 18.35 -23.58
C VAL A 81 -0.79 18.23 -22.88
N TYR A 82 -1.32 19.31 -22.30
CA TYR A 82 -2.63 19.30 -21.65
C TYR A 82 -3.76 18.88 -22.59
N ASN A 83 -3.74 19.36 -23.84
CA ASN A 83 -4.72 19.00 -24.86
C ASN A 83 -4.60 17.51 -25.21
N VAL A 84 -3.38 17.00 -25.44
CA VAL A 84 -3.14 15.58 -25.71
C VAL A 84 -3.60 14.71 -24.54
N LEU A 85 -3.27 15.10 -23.30
CA LEU A 85 -3.72 14.41 -22.10
C LEU A 85 -5.25 14.39 -21.98
N SER A 86 -5.93 15.44 -22.46
CA SER A 86 -7.40 15.50 -22.47
C SER A 86 -8.04 14.61 -23.53
N GLU A 87 -7.34 14.35 -24.65
CA GLU A 87 -7.79 13.39 -25.65
C GLU A 87 -7.66 11.94 -25.13
N VAL A 88 -6.50 11.58 -24.57
CA VAL A 88 -6.26 10.21 -24.05
C VAL A 88 -7.08 9.91 -22.78
N GLU A 89 -7.56 10.94 -22.07
CA GLU A 89 -8.48 10.76 -20.93
C GLU A 89 -9.79 10.09 -21.36
N LYS A 90 -10.30 10.40 -22.55
CA LYS A 90 -11.60 9.90 -23.04
C LYS A 90 -11.60 8.37 -23.15
N THR A 91 -10.44 7.80 -23.46
CA THR A 91 -10.21 6.36 -23.62
C THR A 91 -9.29 5.81 -22.52
N PHE A 92 -9.28 6.46 -21.35
CA PHE A 92 -8.35 6.14 -20.27
C PHE A 92 -8.31 4.66 -19.92
N ASP A 93 -7.10 4.12 -19.86
CA ASP A 93 -6.80 2.77 -19.43
C ASP A 93 -5.52 2.76 -18.56
N LEU A 94 -5.34 1.74 -17.73
CA LEU A 94 -4.15 1.62 -16.89
C LEU A 94 -2.86 1.51 -17.70
N SER A 95 -2.92 0.99 -18.93
CA SER A 95 -1.78 0.97 -19.86
C SER A 95 -1.28 2.37 -20.25
N LEU A 96 -2.14 3.41 -20.19
CA LEU A 96 -1.73 4.80 -20.37
C LEU A 96 -0.77 5.22 -19.26
N LEU A 97 -1.09 4.89 -18.00
CA LEU A 97 -0.21 5.22 -16.88
C LEU A 97 1.13 4.48 -16.96
N GLU A 98 1.12 3.21 -17.34
CA GLU A 98 2.35 2.45 -17.60
C GLU A 98 3.20 3.09 -18.70
N THR A 99 2.54 3.71 -19.68
CA THR A 99 3.20 4.41 -20.78
C THR A 99 3.76 5.76 -20.34
N LEU A 100 2.98 6.56 -19.61
CA LEU A 100 3.41 7.88 -19.11
C LEU A 100 4.53 7.77 -18.08
N PHE A 101 4.52 6.73 -17.25
CA PHE A 101 5.52 6.48 -16.21
C PHE A 101 6.50 5.37 -16.60
N ASN A 102 6.73 5.20 -17.90
CA ASN A 102 7.79 4.31 -18.36
C ASN A 102 9.17 4.91 -18.05
N GLU A 103 10.20 4.06 -18.08
CA GLU A 103 11.56 4.45 -17.76
C GLU A 103 12.10 5.57 -18.66
N VAL A 104 11.77 5.54 -19.96
CA VAL A 104 12.19 6.56 -20.93
C VAL A 104 11.57 7.91 -20.60
N MET A 105 10.26 7.96 -20.37
CA MET A 105 9.51 9.15 -19.95
C MET A 105 10.04 9.70 -18.63
N MET A 106 10.24 8.85 -17.62
CA MET A 106 10.70 9.29 -16.30
C MET A 106 12.17 9.71 -16.27
N LYS A 107 12.98 9.26 -17.25
CA LYS A 107 14.34 9.72 -17.45
C LYS A 107 14.37 11.09 -18.13
N SER A 108 13.55 11.28 -19.16
CA SER A 108 13.42 12.57 -19.86
C SER A 108 12.73 13.64 -19.00
N TYR A 109 11.78 13.22 -18.16
CA TYR A 109 10.98 14.11 -17.31
C TYR A 109 11.02 13.63 -15.85
N PRO A 110 12.08 13.96 -15.10
CA PRO A 110 12.26 13.49 -13.72
C PRO A 110 11.14 13.92 -12.76
N ALA A 111 10.46 15.05 -13.05
CA ALA A 111 9.33 15.54 -12.26
C ALA A 111 8.15 14.54 -12.24
N LEU A 112 7.99 13.71 -13.27
CA LEU A 112 6.96 12.66 -13.32
C LEU A 112 7.10 11.62 -12.20
N LYS A 113 8.28 11.48 -11.58
CA LYS A 113 8.50 10.55 -10.45
C LYS A 113 7.59 10.86 -9.27
N ARG A 114 7.48 12.13 -8.90
CA ARG A 114 6.63 12.56 -7.77
C ARG A 114 5.16 12.31 -8.07
N ILE A 115 4.76 12.56 -9.31
CA ILE A 115 3.40 12.32 -9.79
C ILE A 115 3.07 10.82 -9.74
N PHE A 116 3.99 9.97 -10.18
CA PHE A 116 3.84 8.51 -10.10
C PHE A 116 3.65 8.03 -8.65
N GLU A 117 4.42 8.57 -7.71
CA GLU A 117 4.26 8.27 -6.28
C GLU A 117 2.89 8.69 -5.75
N SER A 118 2.35 9.81 -6.23
CA SER A 118 0.98 10.26 -5.90
C SER A 118 -0.08 9.25 -6.36
N PHE A 119 0.04 8.70 -7.58
CA PHE A 119 -0.84 7.62 -8.06
C PHE A 119 -0.81 6.40 -7.12
N ILE A 120 0.39 5.96 -6.73
CA ILE A 120 0.54 4.82 -5.80
C ILE A 120 -0.18 5.12 -4.48
N ALA A 121 0.02 6.31 -3.91
CA ALA A 121 -0.56 6.70 -2.63
C ALA A 121 -2.09 6.71 -2.67
N VAL A 122 -2.68 7.33 -3.70
CA VAL A 122 -4.14 7.45 -3.83
C VAL A 122 -4.80 6.09 -4.06
N ILE A 123 -4.19 5.22 -4.87
CA ILE A 123 -4.73 3.86 -5.08
C ILE A 123 -4.65 3.02 -3.80
N GLN A 124 -3.55 3.13 -3.04
CA GLN A 124 -3.43 2.47 -1.74
C GLN A 124 -4.43 3.00 -0.71
N GLN A 125 -4.70 4.30 -0.71
CA GLN A 125 -5.68 4.91 0.19
C GLN A 125 -7.10 4.45 -0.15
N GLY A 126 -7.50 4.50 -1.43
CA GLY A 126 -8.82 4.04 -1.86
C GLY A 126 -9.07 2.57 -1.52
N ASN A 127 -8.04 1.73 -1.64
CA ASN A 127 -8.07 0.33 -1.22
C ASN A 127 -8.33 0.15 0.29
N ARG A 128 -7.66 0.92 1.16
CA ARG A 128 -7.93 0.88 2.61
C ARG A 128 -9.37 1.25 2.93
N GLN A 129 -9.89 2.26 2.24
CA GLN A 129 -11.26 2.71 2.44
C GLN A 129 -12.29 1.67 1.99
N GLU A 130 -12.10 1.04 0.83
CA GLU A 130 -12.95 -0.06 0.35
C GLU A 130 -12.97 -1.22 1.35
N ARG A 131 -11.81 -1.65 1.84
CA ARG A 131 -11.73 -2.73 2.81
C ARG A 131 -12.50 -2.41 4.10
N ASN A 132 -12.33 -1.22 4.64
CA ASN A 132 -13.03 -0.79 5.86
C ASN A 132 -14.55 -0.75 5.64
N GLU A 133 -15.00 -0.29 4.47
CA GLU A 133 -16.41 -0.23 4.11
C GLU A 133 -17.01 -1.64 3.96
N THR A 134 -16.27 -2.56 3.34
CA THR A 134 -16.68 -3.97 3.22
C THR A 134 -16.78 -4.63 4.60
N GLU A 135 -15.77 -4.47 5.46
CA GLU A 135 -15.79 -4.97 6.85
C GLU A 135 -16.97 -4.39 7.64
N ARG A 136 -17.29 -3.10 7.46
CA ARG A 136 -18.45 -2.46 8.09
C ARG A 136 -19.78 -3.04 7.59
N ARG A 137 -19.91 -3.28 6.28
CA ARG A 137 -21.12 -3.88 5.68
C ARG A 137 -21.33 -5.31 6.17
N GLU A 138 -20.28 -6.12 6.18
CA GLU A 138 -20.33 -7.50 6.70
C GLU A 138 -20.75 -7.54 8.18
N SER A 139 -20.21 -6.63 9.01
CA SER A 139 -20.62 -6.49 10.41
C SER A 139 -22.11 -6.17 10.56
N LEU A 140 -22.65 -5.26 9.75
CA LEU A 140 -24.08 -4.89 9.78
C LEU A 140 -24.98 -6.04 9.30
N THR A 141 -24.57 -6.77 8.26
CA THR A 141 -25.32 -7.94 7.76
C THR A 141 -25.33 -9.09 8.78
N ALA A 142 -24.24 -9.32 9.49
CA ALA A 142 -24.18 -10.29 10.58
C ALA A 142 -25.10 -9.92 11.75
N GLN A 143 -25.18 -8.64 12.12
CA GLN A 143 -26.11 -8.15 13.14
C GLN A 143 -27.58 -8.32 12.73
N GLN A 144 -27.95 -7.97 11.49
CA GLN A 144 -29.34 -8.13 11.01
C GLN A 144 -29.77 -9.60 10.91
N SER A 145 -28.86 -10.50 10.56
CA SER A 145 -29.16 -11.94 10.47
C SER A 145 -29.42 -12.56 11.85
N LEU A 146 -28.83 -12.01 12.91
CA LEU A 146 -29.07 -12.42 14.29
C LEU A 146 -30.47 -11.97 14.79
N GLU A 147 -30.94 -10.81 14.34
CA GLU A 147 -32.25 -10.26 14.74
C GLU A 147 -33.45 -10.92 14.05
N GLN A 148 -33.27 -11.52 12.86
CA GLN A 148 -34.35 -12.19 12.12
C GLN A 148 -34.66 -13.62 12.59
N GLY A 149 -34.00 -14.09 13.65
CA GLY A 149 -34.13 -15.45 14.15
C GLY A 149 -34.52 -15.55 15.62
N THR A 150 -35.56 -14.87 16.13
CA THR A 150 -36.18 -15.27 17.41
C THR A 150 -37.62 -14.79 17.52
N GLY A 151 -38.57 -15.72 17.38
CA GLY A 151 -39.90 -15.61 17.96
C GLY A 151 -39.84 -15.92 19.47
N GLU A 152 -40.24 -14.92 20.26
CA GLU A 152 -40.81 -14.95 21.62
C GLU A 152 -40.41 -16.09 22.60
N ASN A 153 -39.60 -15.78 23.62
CA ASN A 153 -40.06 -15.55 25.02
C ASN A 153 -38.94 -15.70 26.10
N TYR A 154 -39.13 -14.91 27.17
CA TYR A 154 -38.63 -15.00 28.56
C TYR A 154 -37.23 -14.47 28.98
N LEU A 155 -37.30 -13.24 29.53
CA LEU A 155 -36.79 -12.76 30.83
C LEU A 155 -35.32 -12.29 31.02
N PRO A 156 -35.11 -11.35 31.97
CA PRO A 156 -34.05 -10.34 31.96
C PRO A 156 -33.06 -10.47 33.13
N TRP A 157 -31.78 -10.63 32.79
CA TRP A 157 -30.59 -10.30 33.59
C TRP A 157 -29.44 -10.55 32.60
N ILE A 158 -28.54 -9.64 32.26
CA ILE A 158 -27.44 -9.15 33.10
C ILE A 158 -26.99 -7.80 32.54
N ASN A 159 -27.13 -6.72 33.33
CA ASN A 159 -26.28 -5.54 33.17
C ASN A 159 -24.84 -5.95 33.50
N THR A 160 -23.90 -5.78 32.56
CA THR A 160 -22.48 -5.72 32.90
C THR A 160 -21.91 -4.46 32.26
N ASP A 161 -22.08 -3.35 32.97
CA ASP A 161 -21.21 -2.20 32.78
C ASP A 161 -19.80 -2.55 33.27
N ALA A 162 -18.83 -2.17 32.45
CA ALA A 162 -17.52 -1.67 32.81
C ALA A 162 -16.54 -2.55 33.64
N SER A 163 -15.36 -2.67 33.03
CA SER A 163 -14.03 -2.91 33.62
C SER A 163 -13.61 -4.36 33.87
N HIS A 164 -13.00 -4.97 32.85
CA HIS A 164 -11.81 -5.81 33.10
C HIS A 164 -10.90 -5.88 31.86
N SER A 165 -10.27 -4.75 31.49
CA SER A 165 -9.23 -4.71 30.43
C SER A 165 -7.89 -5.32 30.86
N ASN A 166 -7.80 -5.91 32.06
CA ASN A 166 -6.56 -6.45 32.60
C ASN A 166 -6.36 -7.94 32.24
N GLY A 167 -7.43 -8.69 32.01
CA GLY A 167 -7.36 -10.13 31.70
C GLY A 167 -6.94 -10.44 30.26
N LEU A 168 -7.50 -9.70 29.29
CA LEU A 168 -7.15 -9.87 27.87
C LEU A 168 -5.72 -9.38 27.57
N PHE A 169 -5.27 -8.33 28.26
CA PHE A 169 -3.90 -7.84 28.10
C PHE A 169 -2.88 -8.86 28.59
N LEU A 170 -3.11 -9.50 29.75
CA LEU A 170 -2.26 -10.58 30.25
C LEU A 170 -2.25 -11.80 29.33
N LEU A 171 -3.40 -12.21 28.76
CA LEU A 171 -3.45 -13.34 27.83
C LEU A 171 -2.73 -13.05 26.50
N ILE A 172 -2.84 -11.84 25.97
CA ILE A 172 -2.11 -11.41 24.77
C ILE A 172 -0.60 -11.37 25.07
N VAL A 173 -0.21 -10.79 26.21
CA VAL A 173 1.19 -10.70 26.64
C VAL A 173 1.78 -12.10 26.87
N LEU A 174 1.07 -13.00 27.59
CA LEU A 174 1.48 -14.39 27.81
C LEU A 174 1.62 -15.17 26.49
N ARG A 175 0.69 -14.99 25.54
CA ARG A 175 0.81 -15.63 24.22
C ARG A 175 1.98 -15.09 23.41
N SER A 176 2.26 -13.78 23.46
CA SER A 176 3.44 -13.20 22.82
C SER A 176 4.76 -13.74 23.39
N PHE A 177 4.84 -14.00 24.70
CA PHE A 177 6.03 -14.57 25.32
C PHE A 177 6.31 -16.02 24.87
N THR A 178 5.27 -16.84 24.71
CA THR A 178 5.45 -18.24 24.23
C THR A 178 6.01 -18.29 22.81
N ILE A 179 5.57 -17.37 21.93
CA ILE A 179 6.06 -17.27 20.56
C ILE A 179 7.53 -16.82 20.55
N LEU A 180 7.90 -15.85 21.39
CA LEU A 180 9.30 -15.40 21.50
C LEU A 180 10.22 -16.52 22.02
N ILE A 181 9.77 -17.31 23.00
CA ILE A 181 10.52 -18.46 23.51
C ILE A 181 10.71 -19.52 22.41
N LEU A 182 9.66 -19.81 21.63
CA LEU A 182 9.76 -20.73 20.50
C LEU A 182 10.67 -20.20 19.39
N LEU A 183 10.67 -18.90 19.13
CA LEU A 183 11.51 -18.25 18.13
C LEU A 183 12.99 -18.23 18.58
N LEU A 184 13.25 -18.00 19.87
CA LEU A 184 14.58 -18.14 20.47
C LEU A 184 15.06 -19.59 20.44
N TRP A 185 14.18 -20.55 20.71
CA TRP A 185 14.51 -21.97 20.60
C TRP A 185 14.82 -22.36 19.14
N TRP A 186 14.04 -21.87 18.18
CA TRP A 186 14.26 -22.09 16.76
C TRP A 186 15.57 -21.44 16.27
N VAL A 187 15.86 -20.20 16.68
CA VAL A 187 17.15 -19.54 16.41
C VAL A 187 18.31 -20.33 17.02
N ARG A 188 18.15 -20.86 18.23
CA ARG A 188 19.18 -21.69 18.88
C ARG A 188 19.40 -23.02 18.15
N VAL A 189 18.34 -23.65 17.64
CA VAL A 189 18.43 -24.88 16.83
C VAL A 189 19.07 -24.59 15.47
N LEU A 190 18.73 -23.46 14.84
CA LEU A 190 19.32 -23.01 13.58
C LEU A 190 20.81 -22.67 13.74
N LEU A 191 21.20 -22.09 14.88
CA LEU A 191 22.59 -21.79 15.24
C LEU A 191 23.39 -23.05 15.57
N LEU A 192 22.77 -24.11 16.11
CA LEU A 192 23.43 -25.39 16.34
C LEU A 192 23.69 -26.18 15.05
N PHE A 193 22.87 -25.96 14.01
CA PHE A 193 23.02 -26.62 12.71
C PHE A 193 23.94 -25.87 11.72
N ASN A 194 24.20 -24.57 11.94
CA ASN A 194 25.03 -23.77 11.05
C ASN A 194 26.44 -23.57 11.64
N THR A 195 27.37 -24.32 11.06
CA THR A 195 28.83 -24.35 11.27
C THR A 195 29.50 -23.06 11.73
N GLY A 196 30.32 -23.15 12.79
CA GLY A 196 31.50 -22.31 13.03
C GLY A 196 31.31 -21.04 13.86
N TYR A 197 31.14 -21.17 15.18
CA TYR A 197 31.12 -20.04 16.12
C TYR A 197 32.40 -20.01 16.97
N SER A 198 33.08 -18.86 17.01
CA SER A 198 34.22 -18.63 17.91
C SER A 198 33.77 -18.35 19.34
N GLU A 199 34.59 -18.66 20.36
CA GLU A 199 34.25 -18.50 21.79
C GLU A 199 33.65 -17.14 22.15
N LEU A 200 34.06 -16.05 21.48
CA LEU A 200 33.55 -14.71 21.70
C LEU A 200 32.05 -14.56 21.38
N SER A 201 31.56 -15.28 20.37
CA SER A 201 30.15 -15.25 19.99
C SER A 201 29.27 -15.95 21.03
N ILE A 202 29.79 -17.01 21.65
CA ILE A 202 29.11 -17.74 22.73
C ILE A 202 29.05 -16.87 23.99
N LEU A 203 30.15 -16.19 24.33
CA LEU A 203 30.20 -15.27 25.47
C LEU A 203 29.26 -14.07 25.29
N LEU A 204 29.19 -13.48 24.09
CA LEU A 204 28.27 -12.38 23.80
C LEU A 204 26.80 -12.83 23.95
N LEU A 205 26.50 -14.05 23.52
CA LEU A 205 25.16 -14.65 23.65
C LEU A 205 24.79 -14.90 25.12
N GLN A 206 25.71 -15.42 25.94
CA GLN A 206 25.48 -15.58 27.37
C GLN A 206 25.27 -14.24 28.08
N PHE A 207 26.03 -13.21 27.68
CA PHE A 207 25.87 -11.86 28.22
C PHE A 207 24.49 -11.26 27.88
N LEU A 208 24.06 -11.38 26.62
CA LEU A 208 22.73 -10.92 26.18
C LEU A 208 21.60 -11.69 26.89
N GLN A 209 21.73 -13.00 27.07
CA GLN A 209 20.78 -13.81 27.83
C GLN A 209 20.66 -13.32 29.29
N GLY A 210 21.78 -12.97 29.93
CA GLY A 210 21.81 -12.41 31.28
C GLY A 210 21.08 -11.07 31.39
N ILE A 211 21.32 -10.15 30.44
CA ILE A 211 20.64 -8.85 30.39
C ILE A 211 19.13 -9.02 30.23
N ILE A 212 18.71 -9.89 29.31
CA ILE A 212 17.28 -10.15 29.06
C ILE A 212 16.61 -10.73 30.31
N THR A 213 17.26 -11.68 30.98
CA THR A 213 16.72 -12.31 32.20
C THR A 213 16.59 -11.28 33.33
N ALA A 214 17.60 -10.43 33.53
CA ALA A 214 17.56 -9.37 34.53
C ALA A 214 16.46 -8.34 34.23
N PHE A 215 16.25 -7.99 32.96
CA PHE A 215 15.19 -7.07 32.56
C PHE A 215 13.80 -7.65 32.81
N ILE A 216 13.58 -8.94 32.51
CA ILE A 216 12.33 -9.64 32.82
C ILE A 216 12.09 -9.67 34.32
N SER A 217 13.09 -10.02 35.13
CA SER A 217 12.98 -10.01 36.59
C SER A 217 12.65 -8.62 37.15
N LEU A 218 13.23 -7.55 36.58
CA LEU A 218 12.94 -6.18 36.97
C LEU A 218 11.49 -5.78 36.64
N VAL A 219 11.00 -6.16 35.45
CA VAL A 219 9.62 -5.88 35.04
C VAL A 219 8.62 -6.68 35.88
N VAL A 220 8.91 -7.95 36.18
CA VAL A 220 8.09 -8.79 37.07
C VAL A 220 8.05 -8.20 38.48
N TRP A 221 9.19 -7.80 39.04
CA TRP A 221 9.25 -7.18 40.37
C TRP A 221 8.46 -5.87 40.43
N LYS A 222 8.60 -5.03 39.40
CA LYS A 222 7.89 -3.75 39.32
C LYS A 222 6.38 -3.95 39.12
N GLY A 223 5.98 -4.95 38.35
CA GLY A 223 4.57 -5.35 38.21
C GLY A 223 3.96 -5.89 39.50
N PHE A 224 4.72 -6.64 40.30
CA PHE A 224 4.28 -7.15 41.61
C PHE A 224 4.15 -6.02 42.65
N SER A 225 5.00 -4.99 42.58
CA SER A 225 4.94 -3.83 43.48
C SER A 225 3.73 -2.91 43.26
N TYR A 226 3.00 -3.05 42.15
CA TYR A 226 1.73 -2.32 41.91
C TYR A 226 0.50 -3.08 42.43
N PHE A 227 0.67 -4.29 42.98
CA PHE A 227 -0.42 -5.18 43.40
C PHE A 227 -0.42 -5.52 44.90
N LEU A 228 0.53 -4.95 45.67
CA LEU A 228 0.52 -4.89 47.14
C LEU A 228 0.21 -3.46 47.57
#